data_AF-A0A3B8VTV2-F1
#
_entry.id   AF-A0A3B8VTV2-F1
#
_cell.length_a   1.000
_cell.length_b   1.000
_cell.length_c   1.000
_cell.angle_alpha   90.00
_cell.angle_beta   90.00
_cell.angle_gamma   90.00
#
_symmetry.space_group_name_H-M   'P 1'
#
loop_
_entity.id
_entity.type
_entity.pdbx_description
1 polymer ?
#
loop_
_entity_poly.entity_id
_entity_poly.type
_entity_poly.pdbx_seq_one_letter_code
_entity_poly.pdbx_strand_id
1 'polypeptide(L)'
;SSGYEKDILAMIPDHPVKPGQSSSGELPNAAATRLRILDQQGEPVHDALVRVAGYGRIRTNDQGYATFHLPEDQWYSLVINHGSHEEVLYQE
;
A
#
# COMPACT_ATOMS: atom_id res chain seq x y z
N SER A 1 13.93 10.64 4.06
CA SER A 1 12.64 11.09 4.59
C SER A 1 12.84 11.64 6.00
N SER A 2 12.20 12.78 6.32
CA SER A 2 12.26 13.38 7.66
C SER A 2 11.37 12.60 8.62
N GLY A 3 11.75 12.45 9.90
CA GLY A 3 10.97 11.65 10.87
C GLY A 3 9.50 12.06 11.00
N TYR A 4 9.20 13.35 10.84
CA TYR A 4 7.85 13.91 10.93
C TYR A 4 6.84 13.24 9.98
N GLU A 5 7.26 12.94 8.76
CA GLU A 5 6.41 12.29 7.77
C GLU A 5 5.92 10.93 8.25
N LYS A 6 6.84 10.14 8.83
CA LYS A 6 6.52 8.82 9.36
C LYS A 6 5.58 8.92 10.56
N ASP A 7 5.78 9.93 11.41
CA ASP A 7 4.90 10.18 12.55
C ASP A 7 3.46 10.45 12.09
N ILE A 8 3.28 11.29 11.07
CA ILE A 8 1.96 11.55 10.48
C ILE A 8 1.34 10.28 9.89
N LEU A 9 2.09 9.51 9.10
CA LEU A 9 1.59 8.29 8.48
C LEU A 9 1.23 7.22 9.52
N ALA A 10 1.94 7.16 10.64
CA ALA A 10 1.67 6.27 11.76
C ALA A 10 0.37 6.64 12.52
N MET A 11 -0.03 7.91 12.50
CA MET A 11 -1.28 8.38 13.09
C MET A 11 -2.52 8.04 12.25
N ILE A 12 -2.36 7.81 10.94
CA ILE A 12 -3.47 7.43 10.07
C ILE A 12 -3.83 5.96 10.35
N PRO A 13 -5.08 5.62 10.73
CA PRO A 13 -5.46 4.24 10.96
C PRO A 13 -5.55 3.47 9.63
N ASP A 14 -5.35 2.17 9.70
CA ASP A 14 -5.74 1.28 8.62
C ASP A 14 -7.25 1.03 8.69
N HIS A 15 -7.92 1.06 7.55
CA HIS A 15 -9.24 0.47 7.44
C HIS A 15 -9.08 -1.03 7.15
N PRO A 16 -9.80 -1.93 7.83
CA PRO A 16 -9.65 -3.35 7.55
C PRO A 16 -10.14 -3.63 6.12
N VAL A 17 -9.22 -4.00 5.22
CA VAL A 17 -9.54 -4.60 3.92
C VAL A 17 -10.18 -5.96 4.23
N LYS A 18 -11.50 -5.99 4.37
CA LYS A 18 -12.21 -7.25 4.57
C LYS A 18 -12.17 -8.04 3.26
N PRO A 19 -11.64 -9.27 3.22
CA PRO A 19 -11.78 -10.12 2.06
C PRO A 19 -13.28 -10.35 1.83
N GLY A 20 -13.84 -9.75 0.78
CA GLY A 20 -15.22 -9.99 0.35
C GLY A 20 -16.33 -9.21 1.07
N GLN A 21 -16.08 -8.05 1.68
CA GLN A 21 -17.18 -7.18 2.11
C GLN A 21 -17.18 -5.84 1.36
N SER A 22 -18.06 -5.75 0.36
CA SER A 22 -18.68 -4.50 -0.07
C SER A 22 -19.30 -3.84 1.18
N SER A 23 -18.63 -2.84 1.73
CA SER A 23 -19.26 -1.93 2.67
C SER A 23 -20.37 -1.20 1.93
N SER A 24 -21.61 -1.48 2.32
CA SER A 24 -22.80 -0.77 1.87
C SER A 24 -22.62 0.72 2.11
N GLY A 25 -22.65 1.48 1.02
CA GLY A 25 -22.08 2.82 0.90
C GLY A 25 -21.25 2.80 -0.38
N GLU A 26 -21.91 3.04 -1.51
CA GLU A 26 -21.35 2.96 -2.86
C GLU A 26 -20.03 3.74 -2.97
N LEU A 27 -18.90 3.06 -2.71
CA LEU A 27 -17.61 3.49 -3.20
C LEU A 27 -17.67 3.27 -4.71
N PRO A 28 -17.53 4.32 -5.54
CA PRO A 28 -17.55 4.18 -6.99
C PRO A 28 -16.52 3.13 -7.38
N ASN A 29 -17.00 2.04 -7.99
CA ASN A 29 -16.26 0.96 -8.65
C ASN A 29 -14.73 0.99 -8.42
N ALA A 30 -14.25 0.66 -7.22
CA ALA A 30 -12.84 0.74 -6.90
C ALA A 30 -12.08 -0.30 -7.73
N ALA A 31 -11.37 0.17 -8.75
CA ALA A 31 -10.58 -0.68 -9.63
C ALA A 31 -9.45 -1.36 -8.85
N ALA A 32 -9.05 -2.55 -9.30
CA ALA A 32 -7.92 -3.25 -8.71
C ALA A 32 -6.62 -2.53 -9.11
N THR A 33 -6.03 -1.77 -8.18
CA THR A 33 -4.71 -1.17 -8.33
C THR A 33 -3.65 -2.19 -7.96
N ARG A 34 -2.76 -2.50 -8.91
CA ARG A 34 -1.68 -3.45 -8.72
C ARG A 34 -0.33 -2.72 -8.63
N LEU A 35 0.34 -2.87 -7.50
CA LEU A 35 1.68 -2.33 -7.25
C LEU A 35 2.70 -3.44 -7.38
N ARG A 36 3.84 -3.17 -8.02
CA ARG A 36 4.99 -4.09 -8.08
C ARG A 36 6.17 -3.47 -7.35
N ILE A 37 6.66 -4.17 -6.33
CA ILE A 37 7.82 -3.74 -5.54
C ILE A 37 9.06 -4.40 -6.11
N LEU A 38 10.06 -3.56 -6.40
CA LEU A 38 11.35 -3.96 -6.94
C LEU A 38 12.45 -3.51 -5.99
N ASP A 39 13.57 -4.24 -5.97
CA ASP A 39 14.78 -3.79 -5.30
C ASP A 39 15.61 -2.84 -6.17
N GLN A 40 16.78 -2.45 -5.68
CA GLN A 40 17.69 -1.54 -6.38
C GLN A 40 18.28 -2.12 -7.67
N GLN A 41 18.22 -3.45 -7.84
CA GLN A 41 18.65 -4.15 -9.05
C GLN A 41 17.50 -4.32 -10.04
N GLY A 42 16.26 -3.96 -9.66
CA GLY A 42 15.07 -4.12 -10.47
C GLY A 42 14.40 -5.49 -10.30
N GLU A 43 14.84 -6.31 -9.34
CA GLU A 43 14.30 -7.64 -9.10
C GLU A 43 13.06 -7.60 -8.18
N PRO A 44 12.08 -8.50 -8.36
CA PRO A 44 10.86 -8.50 -7.57
C PRO A 44 11.11 -8.86 -6.11
N VAL A 45 10.51 -8.10 -5.19
CA VAL A 45 10.65 -8.35 -3.74
C VAL A 45 9.46 -9.16 -3.22
N HIS A 46 9.70 -10.41 -2.83
CA HIS A 46 8.71 -11.27 -2.17
C HIS A 46 8.53 -10.89 -0.68
N ASP A 47 7.32 -11.07 -0.14
CA ASP A 47 6.97 -10.85 1.28
C ASP A 47 7.21 -9.42 1.81
N ALA A 48 7.36 -8.43 0.93
CA ALA A 48 7.37 -7.03 1.34
C ALA A 48 5.97 -6.63 1.83
N LEU A 49 5.90 -6.05 3.03
CA LEU A 49 4.67 -5.52 3.59
C LEU A 49 4.43 -4.12 3.03
N VAL A 50 3.43 -3.99 2.16
CA VAL A 50 3.00 -2.73 1.56
C VAL A 50 1.80 -2.21 2.33
N ARG A 51 1.87 -0.97 2.79
CA ARG A 51 0.77 -0.23 3.41
C ARG A 51 0.33 0.91 2.51
N VAL A 52 -0.97 1.02 2.26
CA VAL A 52 -1.60 2.23 1.74
C VAL A 52 -2.22 2.98 2.92
N ALA A 53 -1.76 4.20 3.20
CA ALA A 53 -2.24 4.99 4.32
C ALA A 53 -3.76 5.22 4.22
N GLY A 54 -4.50 4.90 5.29
CA GLY A 54 -5.96 5.00 5.30
C GLY A 54 -6.68 3.81 4.65
N TYR A 55 -6.00 2.80 4.10
CA TYR A 55 -6.68 1.68 3.42
C TYR A 55 -6.30 0.32 3.95
N GLY A 56 -5.02 0.06 4.25
CA GLY A 56 -4.62 -1.23 4.80
C GLY A 56 -3.26 -1.72 4.33
N ARG A 57 -2.96 -2.98 4.68
CA ARG A 57 -1.66 -3.61 4.48
C ARG A 57 -1.80 -4.95 3.77
N ILE A 58 -0.95 -5.20 2.78
CA ILE A 58 -0.89 -6.45 2.00
C ILE A 58 0.58 -6.82 1.77
N ARG A 59 0.89 -8.12 1.80
CA ARG A 59 2.22 -8.63 1.45
C ARG A 59 2.33 -8.89 -0.05
N THR A 60 3.50 -8.63 -0.61
CA THR A 60 3.78 -8.97 -2.00
C THR A 60 3.88 -10.48 -2.20
N ASN A 61 3.44 -10.95 -3.36
CA ASN A 61 3.63 -12.34 -3.78
C ASN A 61 5.05 -12.59 -4.33
N ASP A 62 5.32 -13.82 -4.78
CA ASP A 62 6.61 -14.26 -5.37
C ASP A 62 7.06 -13.46 -6.60
N GLN A 63 6.18 -12.64 -7.19
CA GLN A 63 6.47 -11.79 -8.34
C GLN A 63 6.56 -10.31 -7.97
N GLY A 64 6.54 -10.00 -6.67
CA GLY A 64 6.65 -8.66 -6.11
C GLY A 64 5.34 -7.87 -6.12
N TYR A 65 4.19 -8.50 -6.39
CA TYR A 65 2.92 -7.78 -6.53
C TYR A 65 2.09 -7.73 -5.25
N ALA A 66 1.59 -6.54 -4.93
CA ALA A 66 0.50 -6.30 -3.98
C ALA A 66 -0.70 -5.69 -4.73
N THR A 67 -1.92 -6.17 -4.47
CA THR A 67 -3.15 -5.69 -5.15
C THR A 67 -4.12 -5.11 -4.14
N PHE A 68 -4.53 -3.86 -4.36
CA PHE A 68 -5.50 -3.14 -3.55
C PHE A 68 -6.71 -2.78 -4.39
N HIS A 69 -7.88 -2.63 -3.76
CA HIS A 69 -9.06 -2.01 -4.39
C HIS A 69 -9.10 -0.56 -3.94
N LEU A 70 -8.56 0.33 -4.78
CA LEU A 70 -8.45 1.76 -4.46
C LEU A 70 -9.35 2.54 -5.42
N PRO A 71 -10.01 3.60 -4.95
CA PRO A 71 -10.64 4.58 -5.85
C PRO A 71 -9.64 5.11 -6.89
N GLU A 72 -10.09 5.25 -8.12
CA GLU A 72 -9.31 5.94 -9.15
C GLU A 72 -9.20 7.46 -8.84
N ASP A 73 -8.24 8.14 -9.47
CA ASP A 73 -8.03 9.60 -9.37
C ASP A 73 -7.79 10.16 -7.95
N GLN A 74 -7.10 9.41 -7.09
CA GLN A 74 -6.65 9.87 -5.78
C GLN A 74 -5.14 9.71 -5.58
N TRP A 75 -4.60 10.53 -4.69
CA TRP A 75 -3.21 10.47 -4.26
C TRP A 75 -3.07 9.57 -3.03
N TYR A 76 -2.09 8.66 -3.08
CA TYR A 76 -1.84 7.71 -2.01
C TYR A 76 -0.41 7.80 -1.50
N SER A 77 -0.26 7.70 -0.18
CA SER A 77 1.02 7.48 0.48
C SER A 77 1.22 6.00 0.76
N LEU A 78 2.38 5.49 0.38
CA LEU A 78 2.77 4.10 0.52
C LEU A 78 3.88 3.98 1.56
N VAL A 79 3.77 3.00 2.45
CA VAL A 79 4.88 2.59 3.33
C VAL A 79 5.21 1.14 3.02
N ILE A 80 6.44 0.88 2.60
CA ILE A 80 6.93 -0.46 2.23
C ILE A 80 7.94 -0.90 3.27
N ASN A 81 7.73 -2.08 3.84
CA ASN A 81 8.64 -2.69 4.81
C ASN A 81 9.13 -4.04 4.28
N HIS A 82 10.44 -4.25 4.28
CA HIS A 82 11.06 -5.54 3.99
C HIS A 82 12.33 -5.72 4.82
N GLY A 83 12.31 -6.66 5.76
CA GLY A 83 13.39 -6.85 6.73
C GLY A 83 13.61 -5.60 7.57
N SER A 84 14.82 -5.04 7.54
CA SER A 84 15.19 -3.79 8.21
C SER A 84 15.04 -2.55 7.34
N HIS A 85 14.55 -2.70 6.11
CA HIS A 85 14.39 -1.59 5.17
C HIS A 85 12.95 -1.11 5.18
N GLU A 86 12.79 0.20 5.34
CA GLU A 86 11.50 0.89 5.21
C GLU A 86 11.65 2.04 4.21
N GLU A 87 10.72 2.09 3.27
CA GLU A 87 10.63 3.14 2.26
C GLU A 87 9.22 3.77 2.28
N VAL A 88 9.17 5.09 2.12
CA VAL A 88 7.92 5.85 2.01
C VAL A 88 7.88 6.50 0.64
N LEU A 89 6.78 6.26 -0.09
CA LEU A 89 6.57 6.77 -1.45
C LEU A 89 5.27 7.56 -1.54
N TYR A 90 5.28 8.57 -2.39
CA TYR A 90 4.11 9.34 -2.80
C TYR A 90 3.88 9.12 -4.29
N GLN A 91 2.61 9.04 -4.70
CA GLN A 91 2.27 9.22 -6.10
C GLN A 91 2.48 10.70 -6.47
N GLU A 92 3.15 10.94 -7.61
CA GLU A 92 3.42 12.27 -8.19
C GLU A 92 2.50 12.57 -9.39
#